data_AF-A0AAV5F8V4-F1
#
_entry.id   AF-A0AAV5F8V4-F1
#
_cell.length_a   1.000
_cell.length_b   1.000
_cell.length_c   1.000
_cell.angle_alpha   90.00
_cell.angle_beta   90.00
_cell.angle_gamma   90.00
#
_symmetry.space_group_name_H-M   'P 1'
#
loop_
_entity.id
_entity.type
_entity.pdbx_description
1 polymer ?
#
loop_
_entity_poly.entity_id
_entity_poly.type
_entity_poly.pdbx_seq_one_letter_code
_entity_poly.pdbx_strand_id
1 'polypeptide(L)' 'MQVMRRYGIPEPYEKLKELTRGQAVTKDSMQKFIDGLDVPEEVRSKLSKLTPHSYTGLAEDLARNIDKWIDLESGFKIK' A
#
# COMPACT_ATOMS: atom_id res chain seq x y z
N MET A 1 -4.40 2.00 -5.51
CA MET A 1 -5.41 1.25 -6.28
C MET A 1 -6.52 0.69 -5.38
N GLN A 2 -6.21 -0.09 -4.34
CA GLN A 2 -7.25 -0.68 -3.47
C GLN A 2 -8.12 0.36 -2.75
N VAL A 3 -7.52 1.44 -2.21
CA VAL A 3 -8.29 2.52 -1.59
C VAL A 3 -9.22 3.19 -2.59
N MET A 4 -8.72 3.51 -3.79
CA MET A 4 -9.53 4.10 -4.86
C MET A 4 -10.71 3.20 -5.26
N ARG A 5 -10.51 1.88 -5.36
CA ARG A 5 -11.60 0.92 -5.60
C ARG A 5 -12.63 0.92 -4.47
N ARG A 6 -12.17 0.95 -3.21
CA ARG A 6 -13.04 0.95 -2.02
C ARG A 6 -13.97 2.17 -1.98
N TYR A 7 -13.51 3.32 -2.48
CA TYR A 7 -14.29 4.55 -2.53
C TYR A 7 -14.97 4.80 -3.88
N GLY A 8 -15.01 3.80 -4.77
CA GLY A 8 -15.75 3.90 -6.03
C GLY A 8 -15.13 4.85 -7.06
N ILE A 9 -13.85 5.20 -6.92
CA ILE A 9 -13.17 6.06 -7.89
C ILE A 9 -13.04 5.31 -9.23
N PRO A 10 -13.50 5.90 -10.35
CA PRO A 10 -13.43 5.26 -11.66
C PRO A 10 -11.99 5.07 -12.11
N GLU A 11 -11.76 3.99 -12.86
CA GLU A 11 -10.49 3.69 -13.53
C GLU A 11 -9.22 3.82 -12.65
N PRO A 12 -9.21 3.20 -11.45
CA PRO A 12 -8.17 3.43 -10.46
C PRO A 12 -6.79 2.91 -10.88
N TYR A 13 -6.74 1.98 -11.83
CA TYR A 13 -5.49 1.51 -12.42
C TYR A 13 -4.94 2.52 -13.43
N GLU A 14 -5.78 3.03 -14.34
CA GLU A 14 -5.32 3.97 -15.38
C GLU A 14 -4.86 5.30 -14.75
N LYS A 15 -5.60 5.83 -13.75
CA LYS A 15 -5.17 7.01 -13.00
C LYS A 15 -3.79 6.86 -12.36
N LEU A 16 -3.47 5.68 -11.83
CA LEU A 16 -2.15 5.42 -11.27
C LEU A 16 -1.09 5.23 -12.36
N LYS A 17 -1.46 4.56 -13.45
CA LYS A 17 -0.56 4.34 -14.59
C LYS A 17 -0.18 5.66 -15.26
N GLU A 18 -1.08 6.63 -15.37
CA GLU A 18 -0.77 7.97 -15.85
C GLU A 18 0.30 8.65 -14.97
N LEU A 19 0.20 8.52 -13.64
CA LEU A 19 1.18 9.06 -12.71
C LEU A 19 2.55 8.38 -12.83
N THR A 20 2.60 7.07 -13.07
CA THR A 20 3.86 6.31 -13.01
C THR A 20 4.49 6.02 -14.38
N ARG A 21 3.78 6.24 -15.49
CA ARG A 21 4.27 5.87 -16.83
C ARG A 21 5.19 6.96 -17.39
N GLY A 22 6.43 6.58 -17.68
CA GLY A 22 7.40 7.45 -18.35
C GLY A 22 7.97 8.58 -17.50
N GLN A 23 7.66 8.60 -16.20
CA GLN A 23 8.11 9.64 -15.26
C GLN A 23 8.46 9.05 -13.89
N ALA A 24 9.42 9.67 -13.22
CA ALA A 24 9.80 9.28 -11.87
C ALA A 24 8.71 9.69 -10.87
N VAL A 25 8.30 8.77 -10.01
CA VAL A 25 7.36 9.05 -8.92
C VAL A 25 8.15 9.68 -7.76
N THR A 26 7.85 10.93 -7.44
CA THR A 26 8.44 11.65 -6.32
C THR A 26 7.42 11.78 -5.20
N LYS A 27 7.88 12.18 -4.01
CA LYS A 27 7.00 12.49 -2.89
C LYS A 27 5.97 13.56 -3.28
N ASP A 28 6.41 14.64 -3.91
CA ASP A 28 5.54 15.73 -4.34
C ASP A 28 4.52 15.29 -5.39
N SER A 29 4.90 14.46 -6.37
CA SER A 29 3.96 13.98 -7.37
C SER A 29 2.91 13.04 -6.78
N MET A 30 3.30 12.19 -5.81
CA MET A 30 2.37 11.35 -5.07
C MET A 30 1.42 12.18 -4.19
N GLN A 31 1.91 13.24 -3.54
CA GLN A 31 1.08 14.10 -2.72
C GLN A 31 0.01 14.83 -3.53
N LYS A 32 0.41 15.44 -4.65
CA LYS A 32 -0.53 16.06 -5.59
C LYS A 32 -1.57 15.08 -6.13
N PHE A 33 -1.16 13.83 -6.39
CA PHE A 33 -2.08 12.79 -6.81
C PHE A 33 -3.12 12.47 -5.73
N ILE A 34 -2.69 12.32 -4.47
CA ILE A 34 -3.57 12.03 -3.33
C ILE A 34 -4.54 13.19 -3.06
N ASP A 35 -4.07 14.44 -3.15
CA ASP A 35 -4.91 15.64 -2.94
C ASP A 35 -6.01 15.76 -4.00
N GLY A 36 -5.76 15.29 -5.22
CA GLY A 36 -6.73 15.25 -6.31
C GLY A 36 -7.76 14.12 -6.23
N LEU A 37 -7.68 13.25 -5.22
CA LEU A 37 -8.67 12.18 -5.03
C LEU A 37 -9.89 12.68 -4.26
N ASP A 38 -11.06 12.33 -4.79
CA ASP A 38 -12.35 12.49 -4.12
C ASP A 38 -12.53 11.37 -3.08
N VAL A 39 -11.86 11.53 -1.93
CA VAL A 39 -11.93 10.63 -0.77
C VAL A 39 -12.10 11.45 0.50
N PRO A 40 -12.68 10.86 1.57
CA PRO A 40 -12.76 11.52 2.87
C PRO A 40 -11.38 11.96 3.38
N GLU A 41 -11.34 13.09 4.11
CA GLU A 41 -10.09 13.68 4.61
C GLU A 41 -9.28 12.72 5.50
N GLU A 42 -9.96 11.89 6.30
CA GLU A 42 -9.30 10.87 7.13
C GLU A 42 -8.49 9.87 6.27
N VAL A 43 -9.04 9.49 5.12
CA VAL A 43 -8.43 8.56 4.17
C VAL A 43 -7.28 9.24 3.45
N ARG A 44 -7.48 10.49 3.03
CA ARG A 44 -6.43 11.31 2.43
C ARG A 44 -5.24 11.45 3.38
N SER A 45 -5.47 11.83 4.63
CA SER A 45 -4.43 11.94 5.66
C SER A 45 -3.68 10.62 5.88
N LYS A 46 -4.39 9.48 5.90
CA LYS A 46 -3.76 8.16 5.99
C LYS A 46 -2.88 7.86 4.78
N LEU A 47 -3.37 8.10 3.56
CA LEU A 47 -2.61 7.92 2.32
C LEU A 47 -1.37 8.82 2.28
N SER A 48 -1.50 10.09 2.68
CA SER A 48 -0.42 11.08 2.69
C SER A 48 0.72 10.75 3.64
N LYS A 49 0.47 9.92 4.66
CA LYS A 49 1.48 9.44 5.62
C LYS A 49 2.22 8.18 5.16
N LEU A 50 1.74 7.51 4.10
CA LEU A 50 2.40 6.33 3.57
C LEU A 50 3.74 6.71 2.94
N THR A 51 4.73 5.87 3.17
CA THR A 51 6.05 5.97 2.55
C THR A 51 6.46 4.60 2.02
N PRO A 52 7.36 4.52 1.03
CA PRO A 52 7.87 3.23 0.56
C PRO A 52 8.44 2.37 1.70
N HIS A 53 9.02 2.99 2.73
CA HIS A 53 9.58 2.30 3.88
C HIS A 53 8.51 1.75 4.85
N SER A 54 7.41 2.49 5.04
CA SER A 54 6.31 2.06 5.92
C SER A 54 5.25 1.20 5.21
N TYR A 55 5.32 1.08 3.88
CA TYR A 55 4.38 0.29 3.09
C TYR A 55 4.85 -1.17 2.92
N THR A 56 5.09 -1.85 4.04
CA THR A 56 5.59 -3.24 4.10
C THR A 56 4.50 -4.28 4.36
N GLY A 57 3.26 -3.84 4.61
CA GLY A 57 2.14 -4.75 4.88
C GLY A 57 2.38 -5.57 6.15
N LEU A 58 2.13 -6.88 6.08
CA LEU A 58 2.31 -7.80 7.21
C LEU A 58 3.75 -8.35 7.33
N ALA A 59 4.72 -7.80 6.58
CA ALA A 59 6.06 -8.38 6.52
C ALA A 59 6.74 -8.49 7.89
N GLU A 60 6.63 -7.46 8.73
CA GLU A 60 7.21 -7.47 10.07
C GLU A 60 6.55 -8.53 10.97
N ASP A 61 5.21 -8.57 10.97
CA ASP A 61 4.45 -9.52 11.80
C ASP A 61 4.74 -10.96 11.40
N LEU A 62 4.81 -11.24 10.09
CA LEU A 62 5.15 -12.56 9.57
C LEU A 62 6.58 -12.95 9.93
N ALA A 63 7.54 -12.03 9.81
CA ALA A 63 8.93 -12.29 10.18
C ALA A 63 9.10 -12.58 11.68
N ARG A 64 8.40 -11.84 12.55
CA ARG A 64 8.45 -12.05 14.01
C ARG A 64 7.74 -13.32 14.48
N ASN A 65 6.71 -13.75 13.76
CA ASN A 65 5.91 -14.93 14.12
C ASN A 65 6.21 -16.12 13.20
N ILE A 66 7.40 -16.17 12.59
CA ILE A 66 7.76 -17.19 11.60
C ILE A 66 7.54 -18.61 12.13
N ASP A 67 7.83 -18.86 13.41
CA ASP A 67 7.66 -20.16 14.06
C ASP A 67 6.19 -20.62 14.06
N LYS A 68 5.24 -19.70 14.32
CA LYS A 68 3.80 -20.01 14.32
C LYS A 68 3.28 -20.40 12.94
N TRP A 69 3.86 -19.83 11.89
CA TRP A 69 3.43 -20.08 10.50
C TRP A 69 4.08 -21.34 9.92
N ILE A 70 5.31 -21.64 10.31
CA ILE A 70 6.01 -22.88 9.91
C ILE A 70 5.34 -24.11 10.54
N ASP A 71 4.90 -24.00 11.80
CA ASP A 71 4.24 -25.10 12.52
C ASP A 71 2.89 -25.51 11.91
N LEU A 72 2.19 -24.60 11.21
CA LEU A 72 0.86 -24.85 10.64
C LEU A 72 0.88 -25.55 9.27
N GLU A 73 1.93 -25.37 8.46
CA GLU A 73 1.97 -25.95 7.10
C GLU A 73 3.07 -27.00 6.88
N SER A 74 4.17 -26.99 7.64
CA SER A 74 5.38 -27.74 7.24
C SER A 74 5.77 -28.90 8.17
N GLY A 75 5.25 -28.98 9.40
CA GLY A 75 5.73 -29.95 10.40
C GLY A 75 7.24 -29.83 10.70
N PHE A 76 7.89 -28.76 10.24
CA PHE A 76 9.31 -28.54 10.35
C PHE A 76 9.59 -27.70 11.59
N LYS A 77 9.97 -28.34 12.69
CA LYS A 77 10.34 -27.63 13.91
C LYS A 77 11.67 -26.90 13.70
N ILE A 78 11.65 -25.58 13.71
CA ILE A 78 12.86 -24.80 13.93
C ILE A 78 13.21 -24.97 15.40
N LYS A 79 14.37 -25.58 15.64
CA LYS A 79 14.87 -25.97 16.96
C LYS A 79 15.72 -24.85 17.55
#